data_AF-A0A6I6MJY1-F1
#
_entry.id   AF-A0A6I6MJY1-F1
#
_cell.length_a   1.000
_cell.length_b   1.000
_cell.length_c   1.000
_cell.angle_alpha   90.00
_cell.angle_beta   90.00
_cell.angle_gamma   90.00
#
_symmetry.space_group_name_H-M   'P 1'
#
loop_
_entity.id
_entity.type
_entity.pdbx_description
1 polymer ?
#
loop_
_entity_poly.entity_id
_entity_poly.type
_entity_poly.pdbx_seq_one_letter_code
_entity_poly.pdbx_strand_id
1 'polypeptide(L)'
;MPLALFGGAGEGTRVADIFIACSRLDLDRVKPVTDRLNSLGYSVWCDSAAALAHPDEVDRELEAAKAILAVWSVNAANTVSVIAQASDALDAGKLLQVRIDASPPPQPFHTIATADVSGGEWGVLEDALKRLVRNGEAPSHETRAPGLLAHTPAAGAPLLLTIALVAVLAAFSGAVTATFNDVMSVAQLQIALIGMLGVAGACAALVVHRYTTLTRAEGG
;
A
#
# COMPACT_ATOMS: atom_id res chain seq x y z
N MET A 1 38.79 46.87 -11.40
CA MET A 1 37.46 47.22 -10.84
C MET A 1 36.66 45.92 -10.71
N PRO A 2 36.25 45.53 -9.50
CA PRO A 2 35.56 44.26 -9.21
C PRO A 2 34.04 44.46 -9.03
N LEU A 3 33.20 43.50 -9.42
CA LEU A 3 31.77 43.35 -9.04
C LEU A 3 31.24 42.11 -9.79
N ALA A 4 30.57 41.09 -9.23
CA ALA A 4 30.29 40.69 -7.87
C ALA A 4 30.02 39.18 -7.93
N LEU A 5 30.61 38.43 -6.99
CA LEU A 5 30.13 37.12 -6.59
C LEU A 5 28.72 37.31 -6.01
N PHE A 6 27.68 36.89 -6.72
CA PHE A 6 26.40 36.60 -6.09
C PHE A 6 26.49 35.18 -5.51
N GLY A 7 26.89 35.13 -4.25
CA GLY A 7 26.39 34.10 -3.36
C GLY A 7 24.94 34.45 -2.99
N GLY A 8 23.99 33.61 -3.40
CA GLY A 8 22.80 33.31 -2.61
C GLY A 8 23.04 31.90 -2.05
N ALA A 9 23.39 31.70 -0.78
CA ALA A 9 22.51 31.82 0.38
C ALA A 9 21.31 30.86 0.29
N GLY A 10 21.56 29.58 0.63
CA GLY A 10 20.61 28.67 1.27
C GLY A 10 19.21 28.55 0.68
N GLU A 11 19.07 27.89 -0.48
CA GLU A 11 17.87 27.06 -0.67
C GLU A 11 18.11 25.76 0.10
N GLY A 12 17.74 25.77 1.38
CA GLY A 12 17.42 24.50 2.05
C GLY A 12 16.38 23.82 1.16
N THR A 13 16.70 22.62 0.68
CA THR A 13 15.89 21.84 -0.27
C THR A 13 14.43 21.90 0.17
N ARG A 14 13.61 22.72 -0.48
CA ARG A 14 12.22 22.90 -0.06
C ARG A 14 11.46 21.65 -0.50
N VAL A 15 11.30 20.74 0.46
CA VAL A 15 10.40 19.58 0.37
C VAL A 15 9.04 20.04 -0.15
N ALA A 16 8.44 19.24 -1.03
CA ALA A 16 7.12 19.55 -1.57
C ALA A 16 6.05 19.55 -0.48
N ASP A 17 5.07 20.44 -0.61
CA ASP A 17 3.90 20.43 0.29
C ASP A 17 3.02 19.21 0.02
N ILE A 18 2.95 18.79 -1.26
CA ILE A 18 2.09 17.72 -1.74
C ILE A 18 2.91 16.72 -2.53
N PHE A 19 2.84 15.47 -2.10
CA PHE A 19 3.35 14.33 -2.85
C PHE A 19 2.19 13.71 -3.64
N ILE A 20 2.39 13.43 -4.92
CA ILE A 20 1.44 12.72 -5.75
C ILE A 20 1.92 11.29 -5.96
N ALA A 21 1.13 10.32 -5.51
CA ALA A 21 1.32 8.91 -5.83
C ALA A 21 0.58 8.62 -7.14
N CYS A 22 1.32 8.54 -8.25
CA CYS A 22 0.77 8.36 -9.59
C CYS A 22 1.56 7.33 -10.42
N SER A 23 0.90 6.57 -11.30
CA SER A 23 1.59 5.64 -12.21
C SER A 23 2.36 6.40 -13.29
N ARG A 24 3.53 5.88 -13.69
CA ARG A 24 4.34 6.42 -14.80
C ARG A 24 3.57 6.48 -16.13
N LEU A 25 2.60 5.59 -16.31
CA LEU A 25 1.77 5.55 -17.52
C LEU A 25 0.70 6.65 -17.55
N ASP A 26 0.46 7.33 -16.42
CA ASP A 26 -0.58 8.36 -16.30
C ASP A 26 -0.01 9.77 -16.12
N LEU A 27 1.31 9.98 -16.27
CA LEU A 27 1.95 11.28 -16.06
C LEU A 27 1.29 12.42 -16.85
N ASP A 28 0.99 12.20 -18.14
CA ASP A 28 0.31 13.19 -18.97
C ASP A 28 -1.11 13.49 -18.48
N ARG A 29 -1.80 12.49 -17.93
CA ARG A 29 -3.16 12.61 -17.38
C ARG A 29 -3.16 13.27 -16.01
N VAL A 30 -2.07 13.13 -15.24
CA VAL A 30 -1.88 13.73 -13.93
C VAL A 30 -1.40 15.18 -14.05
N LYS A 31 -0.75 15.55 -15.14
CA LYS A 31 -0.23 16.92 -15.36
C LYS A 31 -1.25 18.04 -15.08
N PRO A 32 -2.53 17.96 -15.52
CA PRO A 32 -3.54 18.97 -15.18
C PRO A 32 -3.80 19.09 -13.66
N VAL A 33 -3.71 17.98 -12.92
CA VAL A 33 -3.82 17.95 -11.45
C VAL A 33 -2.64 18.71 -10.84
N THR A 34 -1.42 18.39 -11.29
CA THR A 34 -0.19 19.07 -10.85
C THR A 34 -0.24 20.57 -11.14
N ASP A 35 -0.62 20.96 -12.35
CA ASP A 35 -0.73 22.36 -12.78
C ASP A 35 -1.78 23.11 -11.93
N ARG A 36 -2.92 22.48 -11.63
CA ARG A 36 -3.95 23.05 -10.76
C ARG A 36 -3.43 23.28 -9.35
N LEU A 37 -2.79 22.28 -8.74
CA LEU A 37 -2.23 22.39 -7.39
C LEU A 37 -1.13 23.46 -7.29
N ASN A 38 -0.26 23.53 -8.29
CA ASN A 38 0.73 24.61 -8.39
C ASN A 38 0.08 25.99 -8.52
N SER A 39 -1.02 26.12 -9.29
CA SER A 39 -1.75 27.39 -9.43
C SER A 39 -2.41 27.86 -8.12
N LEU A 40 -2.65 26.95 -7.18
CA LEU A 40 -3.13 27.24 -5.83
C LEU A 40 -2.00 27.62 -4.86
N GLY A 41 -0.75 27.58 -5.32
CA GLY A 41 0.44 27.99 -4.55
C GLY A 41 1.13 26.87 -3.76
N TYR A 42 0.77 25.61 -3.98
CA TYR A 42 1.43 24.46 -3.34
C TYR A 42 2.65 24.02 -4.14
N SER A 43 3.71 23.58 -3.45
CA SER A 43 4.81 22.84 -4.08
C SER A 43 4.42 21.37 -4.26
N VAL A 44 4.54 20.84 -5.47
CA VAL A 44 4.05 19.51 -5.85
C VAL A 44 5.18 18.64 -6.39
N TRP A 45 5.24 17.39 -5.94
CA TRP A 45 6.18 16.37 -6.41
C TRP A 45 5.41 15.12 -6.84
N CYS A 46 5.60 14.57 -8.05
CA CYS A 46 5.13 13.20 -8.39
C CYS A 46 6.32 12.27 -8.63
N ASP A 47 6.31 11.14 -7.93
CA ASP A 47 7.33 10.08 -7.97
C ASP A 47 7.64 9.59 -9.38
N SER A 48 6.59 9.39 -10.17
CA SER A 48 6.75 8.83 -11.50
C SER A 48 7.41 9.78 -12.51
N ALA A 49 7.41 11.09 -12.26
CA ALA A 49 8.04 12.08 -13.13
C ALA A 49 9.55 12.18 -12.89
N ALA A 50 10.01 11.84 -11.68
CA ALA A 50 11.42 11.79 -11.32
C ALA A 50 12.01 10.42 -11.68
N ALA A 51 12.17 10.14 -12.97
CA ALA A 51 12.71 8.87 -13.50
C ALA A 51 14.09 8.44 -12.95
N LEU A 52 14.74 9.30 -12.15
CA LEU A 52 16.07 9.13 -11.55
C LEU A 52 16.08 9.31 -10.03
N ALA A 53 14.92 9.51 -9.38
CA ALA A 53 14.88 9.61 -7.92
C ALA A 53 15.34 8.28 -7.29
N HIS A 54 16.28 8.38 -6.35
CA HIS A 54 16.69 7.23 -5.55
C HIS A 54 15.56 6.90 -4.56
N PRO A 55 15.34 5.63 -4.18
CA PRO A 55 14.33 5.25 -3.21
C PRO A 55 14.36 6.11 -1.94
N ASP A 56 15.56 6.39 -1.42
CA ASP A 56 15.76 7.23 -0.23
C ASP A 56 15.24 8.67 -0.40
N GLU A 57 15.27 9.20 -1.62
CA GLU A 57 14.74 10.53 -1.92
C GLU A 57 13.21 10.51 -1.98
N VAL A 58 12.62 9.44 -2.53
CA VAL A 58 11.18 9.23 -2.56
C VAL A 58 10.64 9.11 -1.13
N ASP A 59 11.27 8.28 -0.29
CA ASP A 59 10.86 8.08 1.09
C ASP A 59 10.97 9.38 1.89
N ARG A 60 12.03 10.17 1.66
CA ARG A 60 12.20 11.48 2.30
C ARG A 60 11.10 12.46 1.89
N GLU A 61 10.76 12.56 0.60
CA GLU A 61 9.68 13.44 0.14
C GLU A 61 8.31 12.95 0.62
N LEU A 62 8.08 11.64 0.66
CA LEU A 62 6.85 11.03 1.16
C LEU A 62 6.61 11.36 2.64
N GLU A 63 7.63 11.17 3.47
CA GLU A 63 7.58 11.48 4.91
C GLU A 63 7.39 12.97 5.18
N ALA A 64 8.14 13.80 4.47
CA ALA A 64 8.19 15.23 4.71
C ALA A 64 7.02 16.00 4.07
N ALA A 65 6.30 15.40 3.11
CA ALA A 65 5.08 15.97 2.54
C ALA A 65 4.00 16.15 3.61
N LYS A 66 3.24 17.25 3.47
CA LYS A 66 2.11 17.57 4.35
C LYS A 66 0.85 16.82 3.95
N ALA A 67 0.70 16.56 2.66
CA ALA A 67 -0.39 15.81 2.09
C ALA A 67 0.12 14.87 1.01
N ILE A 68 -0.46 13.68 0.93
CA ILE A 68 -0.17 12.70 -0.12
C ILE A 68 -1.46 12.48 -0.90
N LEU A 69 -1.42 12.80 -2.20
CA LEU A 69 -2.53 12.66 -3.12
C LEU A 69 -2.35 11.39 -3.97
N ALA A 70 -3.14 10.36 -3.68
CA ALA A 70 -3.22 9.19 -4.55
C ALA A 70 -4.12 9.49 -5.76
N VAL A 71 -3.56 9.37 -6.97
CA VAL A 71 -4.29 9.55 -8.23
C VAL A 71 -4.60 8.18 -8.82
N TRP A 72 -5.85 7.75 -8.67
CA TRP A 72 -6.30 6.43 -9.08
C TRP A 72 -6.69 6.39 -10.56
N SER A 73 -6.14 5.37 -11.19
CA SER A 73 -6.40 4.92 -12.55
C SER A 73 -6.32 3.39 -12.59
N VAL A 74 -6.68 2.79 -13.72
CA VAL A 74 -6.42 1.36 -13.94
C VAL A 74 -4.94 1.00 -13.76
N ASN A 75 -4.00 1.86 -14.16
CA ASN A 75 -2.57 1.56 -14.04
C ASN A 75 -2.07 1.75 -12.61
N ALA A 76 -2.51 2.82 -11.93
CA ALA A 76 -2.14 3.14 -10.57
C ALA A 76 -2.61 2.05 -9.60
N ALA A 77 -3.84 1.54 -9.78
CA ALA A 77 -4.39 0.45 -8.97
C ALA A 77 -3.62 -0.88 -9.12
N ASN A 78 -2.82 -1.04 -10.17
CA ASN A 78 -1.98 -2.22 -10.41
C ASN A 78 -0.49 -1.98 -10.12
N THR A 79 -0.11 -0.79 -9.63
CA THR A 79 1.29 -0.42 -9.37
C THR A 79 1.61 -0.57 -7.88
N VAL A 80 2.50 -1.50 -7.52
CA VAL A 80 2.84 -1.83 -6.13
C VAL A 80 3.32 -0.61 -5.33
N SER A 81 4.18 0.23 -5.91
CA SER A 81 4.70 1.42 -5.20
C SER A 81 3.61 2.44 -4.89
N VAL A 82 2.66 2.65 -5.81
CA VAL A 82 1.53 3.56 -5.60
C VAL A 82 0.64 3.06 -4.47
N ILE A 83 0.39 1.75 -4.40
CA ILE A 83 -0.38 1.12 -3.32
C ILE A 83 0.35 1.28 -1.98
N ALA A 84 1.67 1.05 -1.94
CA ALA A 84 2.48 1.20 -0.74
C ALA A 84 2.46 2.65 -0.23
N GLN A 85 2.78 3.62 -1.09
CA GLN A 85 2.77 5.05 -0.75
C GLN A 85 1.39 5.53 -0.27
N ALA A 86 0.31 5.07 -0.91
CA ALA A 86 -1.04 5.39 -0.48
C ALA A 86 -1.38 4.76 0.88
N SER A 87 -0.86 3.56 1.18
CA SER A 87 -1.03 2.90 2.47
C SER A 87 -0.29 3.66 3.57
N ASP A 88 0.96 4.04 3.32
CA ASP A 88 1.77 4.81 4.28
C ASP A 88 1.12 6.16 4.57
N ALA A 89 0.59 6.82 3.53
CA ALA A 89 -0.19 8.04 3.65
C ALA A 89 -1.46 7.88 4.49
N LEU A 90 -2.15 6.75 4.33
CA LEU A 90 -3.35 6.43 5.07
C LEU A 90 -3.04 6.27 6.55
N ASP A 91 -2.02 5.47 6.86
CA ASP A 91 -1.58 5.21 8.23
C ASP A 91 -1.09 6.50 8.91
N ALA A 92 -0.44 7.40 8.16
CA ALA A 92 -0.01 8.71 8.63
C ALA A 92 -1.13 9.76 8.73
N GLY A 93 -2.36 9.47 8.27
CA GLY A 93 -3.46 10.44 8.26
C GLY A 93 -3.21 11.63 7.32
N LYS A 94 -2.47 11.42 6.23
CA LYS A 94 -2.15 12.44 5.21
C LYS A 94 -2.73 12.13 3.83
N LEU A 95 -3.50 11.05 3.71
CA LEU A 95 -4.04 10.59 2.43
C LEU A 95 -5.22 11.44 1.94
N LEU A 96 -5.08 11.95 0.71
CA LEU A 96 -6.17 12.43 -0.13
C LEU A 96 -6.24 11.57 -1.37
N GLN A 97 -7.43 11.40 -1.93
CA GLN A 97 -7.63 10.50 -3.06
C GLN A 97 -8.44 11.16 -4.15
N VAL A 98 -7.99 10.98 -5.39
CA VAL A 98 -8.71 11.40 -6.59
C VAL A 98 -8.73 10.29 -7.63
N ARG A 99 -9.76 10.27 -8.47
CA ARG A 99 -9.85 9.38 -9.61
C ARG A 99 -9.80 10.17 -10.91
N ILE A 100 -9.06 9.64 -11.89
CA ILE A 100 -8.94 10.21 -13.24
C ILE A 100 -9.59 9.32 -14.33
N ASP A 101 -10.08 8.13 -13.96
CA ASP A 101 -10.95 7.29 -14.77
C ASP A 101 -12.01 6.59 -13.91
N ALA A 102 -12.82 5.75 -14.56
CA ALA A 102 -13.88 5.00 -13.91
C ALA A 102 -13.36 3.91 -12.95
N SER A 103 -12.06 3.60 -12.90
CA SER A 103 -11.53 2.54 -12.04
C SER A 103 -11.75 2.90 -10.57
N PRO A 104 -12.30 1.98 -9.75
CA PRO A 104 -12.36 2.18 -8.31
C PRO A 104 -10.95 2.04 -7.70
N PRO A 105 -10.68 2.70 -6.55
CA PRO A 105 -9.48 2.45 -5.77
C PRO A 105 -9.47 0.99 -5.26
N PRO A 106 -8.30 0.35 -5.12
CA PRO A 106 -8.21 -0.98 -4.53
C PRO A 106 -8.56 -0.95 -3.03
N GLN A 107 -8.81 -2.11 -2.43
CA GLN A 107 -8.89 -2.24 -0.97
C GLN A 107 -7.55 -1.87 -0.32
N PRO A 108 -7.51 -1.20 0.85
CA PRO A 108 -8.64 -0.72 1.67
C PRO A 108 -9.22 0.64 1.24
N PHE A 109 -8.60 1.28 0.24
CA PHE A 109 -8.82 2.68 -0.12
C PHE A 109 -10.22 3.02 -0.60
N HIS A 110 -10.95 2.04 -1.16
CA HIS A 110 -12.33 2.26 -1.60
C HIS A 110 -13.28 2.64 -0.47
N THR A 111 -12.93 2.34 0.78
CA THR A 111 -13.80 2.59 1.94
C THR A 111 -13.76 4.07 2.34
N ILE A 112 -12.80 4.81 1.77
CA ILE A 112 -12.48 6.17 2.09
C ILE A 112 -13.02 7.09 0.99
N ALA A 113 -13.53 8.25 1.40
CA ALA A 113 -14.00 9.27 0.47
C ALA A 113 -12.93 9.60 -0.58
N THR A 114 -13.29 9.41 -1.85
CA THR A 114 -12.44 9.67 -3.00
C THR A 114 -13.09 10.73 -3.85
N ALA A 115 -12.41 11.85 -4.09
CA ALA A 115 -12.94 12.92 -4.92
C ALA A 115 -12.86 12.54 -6.40
N ASP A 116 -13.89 12.86 -7.17
CA ASP A 116 -13.89 12.66 -8.61
C ASP A 116 -13.54 13.96 -9.32
N VAL A 117 -12.29 14.08 -9.76
CA VAL A 117 -11.81 15.25 -10.50
C VAL A 117 -12.02 15.12 -12.01
N SER A 118 -12.48 13.96 -12.49
CA SER A 118 -12.78 13.75 -13.91
C SER A 118 -13.98 14.59 -14.39
N GLY A 119 -14.88 14.96 -13.47
CA GLY A 119 -16.02 15.85 -13.71
C GLY A 119 -15.72 17.35 -13.54
N GLY A 120 -14.48 17.73 -13.17
CA GLY A 120 -14.08 19.13 -12.98
C GLY A 120 -14.50 19.77 -11.64
N GLU A 121 -15.02 18.99 -10.70
CA GLU A 121 -15.44 19.50 -9.39
C GLU A 121 -14.27 19.44 -8.37
N TRP A 122 -13.52 20.54 -8.28
CA TRP A 122 -12.31 20.63 -7.44
C TRP A 122 -12.56 21.09 -6.00
N GLY A 123 -13.73 21.68 -5.71
CA GLY A 123 -13.98 22.38 -4.45
C GLY A 123 -13.77 21.51 -3.20
N VAL A 124 -14.28 20.27 -3.22
CA VAL A 124 -14.14 19.33 -2.09
C VAL A 124 -12.69 18.96 -1.84
N LEU A 125 -11.91 18.72 -2.90
CA LEU A 125 -10.49 18.40 -2.79
C LEU A 125 -9.69 19.60 -2.29
N GLU A 126 -9.94 20.79 -2.83
CA GLU A 126 -9.25 22.02 -2.43
C GLU A 126 -9.52 22.35 -0.96
N ASP A 127 -10.74 22.15 -0.47
CA ASP A 127 -11.08 22.37 0.94
C ASP A 127 -10.44 21.31 1.86
N ALA A 128 -10.44 20.04 1.46
CA ALA A 128 -9.75 18.98 2.18
C ALA A 128 -8.23 19.25 2.25
N LEU A 129 -7.64 19.69 1.15
CA LEU A 129 -6.24 20.03 1.05
C LEU A 129 -5.88 21.24 1.92
N LYS A 130 -6.69 22.31 1.89
CA LYS A 130 -6.51 23.48 2.78
C LYS A 130 -6.57 23.08 4.25
N ARG A 131 -7.49 22.18 4.62
CA ARG A 131 -7.61 21.68 6.00
C ARG A 131 -6.38 20.86 6.41
N LEU A 132 -5.97 19.92 5.57
CA LEU A 132 -4.83 19.05 5.86
C LEU A 132 -3.52 19.85 5.94
N VAL A 133 -3.27 20.76 5.00
CA VAL A 133 -2.05 21.57 4.98
C VAL A 133 -2.00 22.60 6.12
N ARG A 134 -3.14 23.21 6.52
CA ARG A 134 -3.16 24.19 7.63
C ARG A 134 -3.17 23.57 9.01
N ASN A 135 -3.95 22.51 9.20
CA ASN A 135 -4.25 21.98 10.53
C ASN A 135 -3.54 20.64 10.80
N GLY A 136 -2.89 20.04 9.79
CA GLY A 136 -2.35 18.68 9.89
C GLY A 136 -3.44 17.61 10.03
N GLU A 137 -4.70 17.99 9.79
CA GLU A 137 -5.85 17.13 10.03
C GLU A 137 -6.37 16.62 8.69
N ALA A 138 -6.31 15.30 8.47
CA ALA A 138 -7.01 14.66 7.37
C ALA A 138 -8.49 15.08 7.36
N PRO A 139 -9.13 15.13 6.18
CA PRO A 139 -10.58 15.20 6.15
C PRO A 139 -11.11 14.08 7.04
N SER A 140 -12.10 14.41 7.87
CA SER A 140 -12.78 13.47 8.76
C SER A 140 -13.37 12.38 7.88
N HIS A 141 -12.62 11.30 7.70
CA HIS A 141 -13.13 10.11 7.04
C HIS A 141 -14.18 9.60 8.02
N GLU A 142 -15.46 9.91 7.75
CA GLU A 142 -16.53 9.07 8.23
C GLU A 142 -16.27 7.70 7.62
N THR A 143 -15.40 6.94 8.28
CA THR A 143 -15.30 5.51 8.13
C THR A 143 -16.72 5.05 8.33
N ARG A 144 -17.41 4.73 7.23
CA ARG A 144 -18.65 3.98 7.32
C ARG A 144 -18.24 2.74 8.08
N ALA A 145 -18.62 2.70 9.36
CA ALA A 145 -18.15 1.69 10.29
C ALA A 145 -18.29 0.35 9.58
N PRO A 146 -17.19 -0.40 9.40
CA PRO A 146 -17.31 -1.74 8.86
C PRO A 146 -18.33 -2.41 9.76
N GLY A 147 -19.43 -2.91 9.18
CA GLY A 147 -20.41 -3.66 9.94
C GLY A 147 -19.66 -4.65 10.82
N LEU A 148 -20.17 -4.89 12.03
CA LEU A 148 -19.62 -5.66 13.16
C LEU A 148 -18.99 -7.04 12.83
N LEU A 149 -18.97 -7.44 11.55
CA LEU A 149 -18.40 -8.64 10.96
C LEU A 149 -17.26 -8.37 9.95
N ALA A 150 -16.68 -7.17 9.89
CA ALA A 150 -15.43 -6.98 9.16
C ALA A 150 -14.32 -7.68 9.94
N HIS A 151 -13.98 -8.88 9.48
CA HIS A 151 -12.76 -9.55 9.86
C HIS A 151 -11.60 -8.58 9.65
N THR A 152 -10.99 -8.15 10.76
CA THR A 152 -9.61 -7.70 10.75
C THR A 152 -8.80 -8.74 9.97
N PRO A 153 -8.12 -8.40 8.86
CA PRO A 153 -6.97 -9.18 8.49
C PRO A 153 -5.99 -8.92 9.64
N ALA A 154 -5.94 -9.85 10.57
CA ALA A 154 -4.98 -9.81 11.65
C ALA A 154 -3.59 -9.67 11.02
N ALA A 155 -3.01 -8.48 11.15
CA ALA A 155 -1.59 -8.23 11.11
C ALA A 155 -0.93 -9.13 12.17
N GLY A 156 -0.78 -10.41 11.80
CA GLY A 156 -0.51 -11.53 12.70
C GLY A 156 -0.57 -12.89 11.98
N ALA A 157 -1.11 -12.95 10.76
CA ALA A 157 -1.09 -14.18 9.96
C ALA A 157 0.29 -14.61 9.39
N PRO A 158 1.32 -13.76 9.15
CA PRO A 158 2.61 -14.28 8.69
C PRO A 158 3.43 -14.91 9.82
N LEU A 159 3.19 -14.55 11.09
CA LEU A 159 3.95 -15.11 12.21
C LEU A 159 3.49 -16.53 12.57
N LEU A 160 2.18 -16.80 12.60
CA LEU A 160 1.68 -18.15 12.91
C LEU A 160 1.98 -19.14 11.80
N LEU A 161 1.97 -18.69 10.54
CA LEU A 161 2.31 -19.52 9.37
C LEU A 161 3.82 -19.78 9.29
N THR A 162 4.67 -18.80 9.68
CA THR A 162 6.11 -19.02 9.80
C THR A 162 6.47 -19.90 10.99
N ILE A 163 5.84 -19.73 12.16
CA ILE A 163 6.04 -20.62 13.31
C ILE A 163 5.63 -22.05 12.97
N ALA A 164 4.50 -22.24 12.28
CA ALA A 164 4.06 -23.57 11.83
C ALA A 164 5.05 -24.18 10.81
N LEU A 165 5.54 -23.40 9.85
CA LEU A 165 6.52 -23.86 8.86
C LEU A 165 7.85 -24.25 9.52
N VAL A 166 8.34 -23.43 10.46
CA VAL A 166 9.57 -23.71 11.23
C VAL A 166 9.40 -24.95 12.11
N ALA A 167 8.24 -25.11 12.76
CA ALA A 167 7.95 -26.30 13.55
C ALA A 167 7.90 -27.57 12.68
N VAL A 168 7.32 -27.50 11.48
CA VAL A 168 7.28 -28.61 10.52
C VAL A 168 8.68 -28.93 9.99
N LEU A 169 9.49 -27.92 9.67
CA LEU A 169 10.89 -28.12 9.23
C LEU A 169 11.76 -28.69 10.35
N ALA A 170 11.58 -28.25 11.59
CA ALA A 170 12.29 -28.80 12.74
C ALA A 170 11.89 -30.26 13.03
N ALA A 171 10.60 -30.58 12.94
CA ALA A 171 10.11 -31.95 13.06
C ALA A 171 10.63 -32.85 11.92
N PHE A 172 10.68 -32.33 10.69
CA PHE A 172 11.24 -33.04 9.53
C PHE A 172 12.74 -33.27 9.70
N SER A 173 13.50 -32.25 10.10
CA SER A 173 14.95 -32.34 10.33
C SER A 173 15.27 -33.33 11.47
N GLY A 174 14.46 -33.37 12.53
CA GLY A 174 14.56 -34.36 13.61
C GLY A 174 14.27 -35.79 13.16
N ALA A 175 13.24 -35.99 12.33
CA ALA A 175 12.89 -37.30 11.77
C ALA A 175 13.98 -37.83 10.81
N VAL A 176 14.58 -36.96 9.99
CA VAL A 176 15.68 -37.31 9.09
C VAL A 176 16.93 -37.69 9.89
N THR A 177 17.27 -36.93 10.94
CA THR A 177 18.44 -37.21 11.80
C THR A 177 18.29 -38.53 12.57
N ALA A 178 17.07 -38.89 12.98
CA ALA A 178 16.79 -40.19 13.61
C ALA A 178 16.89 -41.38 12.65
N THR A 179 16.71 -41.14 11.35
CA THR A 179 16.80 -42.18 10.30
C THR A 179 18.26 -42.52 9.97
N PHE A 180 19.18 -41.55 10.05
CA PHE A 180 20.61 -41.77 9.80
C PHE A 180 21.37 -42.46 10.95
N ASN A 181 20.76 -42.57 12.14
CA ASN A 181 21.35 -43.20 13.33
C ASN A 181 20.87 -44.65 13.58
N ASP A 182 20.21 -45.31 12.61
CA ASP A 182 19.78 -46.72 12.68
C ASP A 182 18.75 -47.04 13.79
N VAL A 183 17.88 -46.07 14.16
CA VAL A 183 16.93 -46.21 15.28
C VAL A 183 15.48 -46.56 14.85
N MET A 184 15.09 -46.37 13.58
CA MET A 184 13.67 -46.35 13.19
C MET A 184 13.33 -47.30 12.03
N SER A 185 12.33 -48.17 12.20
CA SER A 185 11.94 -49.16 11.19
C SER A 185 11.12 -48.54 10.03
N VAL A 186 11.15 -49.18 8.87
CA VAL A 186 10.44 -48.77 7.63
C VAL A 186 8.95 -48.49 7.87
N ALA A 187 8.32 -49.20 8.80
CA ALA A 187 6.91 -49.00 9.16
C ALA A 187 6.64 -47.63 9.81
N GLN A 188 7.58 -47.10 10.60
CA GLN A 188 7.44 -45.80 11.23
C GLN A 188 7.66 -44.65 10.23
N LEU A 189 8.51 -44.86 9.21
CA LEU A 189 8.67 -43.92 8.10
C LEU A 189 7.39 -43.79 7.27
N GLN A 190 6.70 -44.90 7.00
CA GLN A 190 5.41 -44.88 6.30
C GLN A 190 4.33 -44.13 7.09
N ILE A 191 4.25 -44.32 8.40
CA ILE A 191 3.29 -43.60 9.26
C ILE A 191 3.57 -42.09 9.23
N ALA A 192 4.84 -41.68 9.26
CA ALA A 192 5.21 -40.27 9.16
C ALA A 192 4.81 -39.64 7.81
N LEU A 193 5.04 -40.34 6.70
CA LEU A 193 4.66 -39.87 5.36
C LEU A 193 3.14 -39.77 5.19
N ILE A 194 2.38 -40.75 5.71
CA ILE A 194 0.91 -40.71 5.70
C ILE A 194 0.40 -39.53 6.54
N GLY A 195 1.01 -39.28 7.71
CA GLY A 195 0.69 -38.12 8.54
C GLY A 195 0.92 -36.80 7.81
N MET A 196 2.03 -36.67 7.10
CA MET A 196 2.37 -35.47 6.34
C MET A 196 1.39 -35.23 5.17
N LEU A 197 1.00 -36.29 4.45
CA LEU A 197 0.01 -36.20 3.37
C LEU A 197 -1.37 -35.80 3.91
N GLY A 198 -1.74 -36.28 5.10
CA GLY A 198 -2.97 -35.89 5.79
C GLY A 198 -3.00 -34.41 6.15
N VAL A 199 -1.90 -33.88 6.71
CA VAL A 199 -1.77 -32.45 7.05
C VAL A 199 -1.81 -31.58 5.78
N ALA A 200 -1.10 -31.97 4.72
CA ALA A 200 -1.11 -31.24 3.45
C ALA A 200 -2.53 -31.20 2.83
N GLY A 201 -3.26 -32.32 2.88
CA GLY A 201 -4.65 -32.39 2.43
C GLY A 201 -5.58 -31.49 3.24
N ALA A 202 -5.43 -31.45 4.57
CA ALA A 202 -6.22 -30.58 5.44
C ALA A 202 -5.95 -29.09 5.15
N CYS A 203 -4.69 -28.70 4.94
CA CYS A 203 -4.32 -27.34 4.54
C CYS A 203 -4.94 -26.96 3.19
N ALA A 204 -4.86 -27.82 2.18
CA ALA A 204 -5.46 -27.57 0.87
C ALA A 204 -6.99 -27.41 0.96
N ALA A 205 -7.65 -28.25 1.75
CA ALA A 205 -9.10 -28.17 1.96
C ALA A 205 -9.52 -26.85 2.62
N LEU A 206 -8.75 -26.35 3.59
CA LEU A 206 -9.01 -25.06 4.24
C LEU A 206 -8.84 -23.87 3.29
N VAL A 207 -7.83 -23.93 2.42
CA VAL A 207 -7.61 -22.90 1.37
C VAL A 207 -8.76 -22.88 0.38
N VAL A 208 -9.18 -24.05 -0.12
CA VAL A 208 -10.32 -24.17 -1.04
C VAL A 208 -11.61 -23.69 -0.37
N HIS A 209 -11.86 -24.08 0.88
CA HIS A 209 -13.04 -23.65 1.62
C HIS A 209 -13.09 -22.13 1.73
N ARG A 210 -11.99 -21.48 2.13
CA ARG A 210 -11.92 -20.01 2.20
C ARG A 210 -12.13 -19.33 0.85
N TYR A 211 -11.56 -19.87 -0.22
CA TYR A 211 -11.74 -19.33 -1.57
C TYR A 211 -13.22 -19.39 -2.03
N THR A 212 -13.90 -20.51 -1.78
CA THR A 212 -15.32 -20.67 -2.13
C THR A 212 -16.25 -19.78 -1.31
N THR A 213 -15.90 -19.47 -0.05
CA THR A 213 -16.70 -18.54 0.77
C THR A 213 -16.57 -17.09 0.30
N LEU A 214 -15.41 -16.69 -0.19
CA LEU A 214 -15.17 -15.32 -0.67
C LEU A 214 -15.86 -15.06 -2.01
N THR A 215 -15.75 -16.00 -2.95
CA THR A 215 -16.39 -15.89 -4.28
C THR A 215 -17.92 -15.88 -4.22
N ARG A 216 -18.53 -16.48 -3.19
CA ARG A 216 -19.99 -16.41 -2.98
C ARG A 216 -20.46 -15.08 -2.39
N ALA A 217 -19.60 -14.36 -1.69
CA ALA A 217 -19.92 -13.08 -1.07
C ALA A 217 -19.92 -11.90 -2.06
N GLU A 218 -19.26 -12.04 -3.22
CA GLU A 218 -19.16 -10.98 -4.24
C GLU A 218 -20.24 -11.08 -5.33
N GLY A 219 -21.13 -12.08 -5.28
CA GLY A 219 -22.09 -12.42 -6.34
C GLY A 219 -23.58 -12.23 -6.02
N GLY A 220 -23.94 -11.45 -5.00
CA GLY A 220 -25.33 -11.16 -4.62
C GLY A 220 -25.55 -9.68 -4.40
#